data_AF-A0A1V4AT78-F1
#
_entry.id   AF-A0A1V4AT78-F1
#
_cell.length_a   1.000
_cell.length_b   1.000
_cell.length_c   1.000
_cell.angle_alpha   90.00
_cell.angle_beta   90.00
_cell.angle_gamma   90.00
#
_symmetry.space_group_name_H-M   'P 1'
#
loop_
_entity.id
_entity.type
_entity.pdbx_description
1 polymer ?
#
loop_
_entity_poly.entity_id
_entity_poly.type
_entity_poly.pdbx_seq_one_letter_code
_entity_poly.pdbx_strand_id
1 'polypeptide(L)'
;MKHTIQKGAITTLAIIVTVVITSITLDTFAELKHQLPQPQKDTGKISIQDSQNVVTGSINAKGDVIIGGSKVTNIYGFDDYQKLVEQIKELEQDLKDIPPDKVVSRLHKGKKLEELRKQEQDFKQQVIRLAETFNKIEINTERLKQAQQYFAQGKFREADAVLKAEELSLDQKQLLDAKVRKTRELEELNKQLISNSSEFLIKAQITATNFSNPNRFQDACSFYEKSIQSYPTFENLFQYAYFLYEHNQHNDAGRYYQEVMNKFGREMDTATRAMTLNNLGALQAAKNEFEDALKSYREALEIYRKLAQANPQSYLPDVAMTLINLSIFYQASQPDKETSIKYAIEALEILAPFLEKAPYTQRYAQSARQVLQGWGVDIEKMLAEGSSLAK
;
A
#
# COMPACT_ATOMS: atom_id res chain seq x y z
N MET A 1 7.58 -24.22 101.93
CA MET A 1 6.67 -24.18 100.77
C MET A 1 7.18 -23.40 99.54
N LYS A 2 8.32 -22.70 99.56
CA LYS A 2 8.80 -21.94 98.38
C LYS A 2 9.67 -22.72 97.36
N HIS A 3 10.16 -23.92 97.68
CA HIS A 3 11.04 -24.68 96.77
C HIS A 3 10.34 -25.68 95.83
N THR A 4 9.05 -25.98 96.03
CA THR A 4 8.32 -26.97 95.22
C THR A 4 7.65 -26.34 93.98
N ILE A 5 7.33 -25.04 94.01
CA ILE A 5 6.63 -24.34 92.92
C ILE A 5 7.57 -24.01 91.75
N GLN A 6 8.87 -23.79 92.02
CA GLN A 6 9.84 -23.35 91.01
C GLN A 6 10.30 -24.48 90.08
N LYS A 7 10.36 -25.74 90.55
CA LYS A 7 10.68 -26.90 89.69
C LYS A 7 9.52 -27.29 88.77
N GLY A 8 8.27 -27.15 89.22
CA GLY A 8 7.09 -27.38 88.38
C GLY A 8 7.00 -26.40 87.21
N ALA A 9 7.21 -25.10 87.47
CA ALA A 9 7.13 -24.07 86.44
C ALA A 9 8.23 -24.18 85.36
N ILE A 10 9.46 -24.53 85.74
CA ILE A 10 10.57 -24.69 84.79
C ILE A 10 10.37 -25.91 83.88
N THR A 11 9.82 -26.99 84.41
CA THR A 11 9.53 -28.20 83.62
C THR A 11 8.39 -27.95 82.63
N THR A 12 7.35 -27.21 83.04
CA THR A 12 6.24 -26.82 82.15
C THR A 12 6.69 -25.83 81.07
N LEU A 13 7.56 -24.86 81.38
CA LEU A 13 8.12 -23.92 80.40
C LEU A 13 9.04 -24.63 79.38
N ALA A 14 9.85 -25.60 79.82
CA ALA A 14 10.67 -26.39 78.91
C ALA A 14 9.82 -27.25 77.96
N ILE A 15 8.72 -27.83 78.44
CA ILE A 15 7.79 -28.59 77.60
C ILE A 15 7.06 -27.66 76.63
N ILE A 16 6.57 -26.48 77.07
CA ILE A 16 5.90 -25.51 76.20
C ILE A 16 6.86 -24.98 75.13
N VAL A 17 8.10 -24.63 75.47
CA VAL A 17 9.09 -24.15 74.49
C VAL A 17 9.46 -25.27 73.51
N THR A 18 9.62 -26.51 73.99
CA THR A 18 9.91 -27.64 73.10
C THR A 18 8.73 -27.89 72.15
N VAL A 19 7.49 -27.94 72.66
CA VAL A 19 6.26 -28.14 71.86
C VAL A 19 6.03 -26.99 70.89
N VAL A 20 6.26 -25.74 71.28
CA VAL A 20 6.12 -24.57 70.39
C VAL A 20 7.18 -24.58 69.29
N ILE A 21 8.43 -24.95 69.60
CA ILE A 21 9.48 -25.12 68.58
C ILE A 21 9.16 -26.32 67.67
N THR A 22 8.63 -27.43 68.19
CA THR A 22 8.22 -28.57 67.35
C THR A 22 7.03 -28.22 66.46
N SER A 23 6.04 -27.49 66.96
CA SER A 23 4.88 -27.05 66.17
C SER A 23 5.25 -26.03 65.10
N ILE A 24 6.10 -25.04 65.42
CA ILE A 24 6.59 -24.06 64.43
C ILE A 24 7.42 -24.77 63.34
N THR A 25 8.25 -25.74 63.71
CA THR A 25 9.04 -26.51 62.74
C THR A 25 8.18 -27.47 61.92
N LEU A 26 7.11 -28.03 62.48
CA LEU A 26 6.12 -28.86 61.76
C LEU A 26 5.28 -28.04 60.77
N ASP A 27 4.83 -26.84 61.16
CA ASP A 27 4.05 -25.96 60.29
C ASP A 27 4.92 -25.41 59.14
N THR A 28 6.16 -24.99 59.41
CA THR A 28 7.10 -24.61 58.33
C THR A 28 7.49 -25.81 57.45
N PHE A 29 7.61 -27.02 58.00
CA PHE A 29 7.80 -28.24 57.19
C PHE A 29 6.61 -28.54 56.30
N ALA A 30 5.38 -28.40 56.80
CA ALA A 30 4.16 -28.62 56.04
C ALA A 30 4.01 -27.61 54.90
N GLU A 31 4.32 -26.34 55.17
CA GLU A 31 4.29 -25.25 54.20
C GLU A 31 5.37 -25.42 53.10
N LEU A 32 6.59 -25.84 53.46
CA LEU A 32 7.66 -26.20 52.51
C LEU A 32 7.33 -27.47 51.70
N LYS A 33 6.58 -28.42 52.27
CA LYS A 33 6.16 -29.65 51.57
C LYS A 33 5.13 -29.36 50.48
N HIS A 34 4.28 -28.34 50.66
CA HIS A 34 3.38 -27.82 49.62
C HIS A 34 4.11 -27.06 48.50
N GLN A 35 5.34 -26.59 48.74
CA GLN A 35 6.20 -25.94 47.74
C GLN A 35 7.11 -26.93 46.96
N LEU A 36 7.07 -28.23 47.29
CA LEU A 36 7.79 -29.24 46.52
C LEU A 36 7.10 -29.43 45.15
N PRO A 37 7.85 -29.34 44.03
CA PRO A 37 7.27 -29.51 42.70
C PRO A 37 6.68 -30.92 42.55
N GLN A 38 5.40 -31.00 42.16
CA GLN A 38 4.72 -32.26 41.85
C GLN A 38 5.26 -32.83 40.53
N PRO A 39 5.33 -34.16 40.36
CA PRO A 39 5.74 -34.76 39.09
C PRO A 39 4.72 -34.41 37.99
N GLN A 40 5.05 -33.45 37.13
CA GLN A 40 4.32 -33.21 35.89
C GLN A 40 4.66 -34.34 34.91
N LYS A 41 3.62 -34.98 34.34
CA LYS A 41 3.80 -35.90 33.22
C LYS A 41 4.19 -35.09 31.99
N ASP A 42 5.42 -35.23 31.52
CA ASP A 42 5.77 -34.78 30.18
C ASP A 42 4.92 -35.57 29.18
N THR A 43 4.01 -34.88 28.50
CA THR A 43 3.11 -35.50 27.51
C THR A 43 3.82 -35.76 26.19
N GLY A 44 5.07 -35.29 26.03
CA GLY A 44 5.90 -35.47 24.84
C GLY A 44 5.34 -34.76 23.59
N LYS A 45 4.25 -33.98 23.73
CA LYS A 45 3.57 -33.28 22.64
C LYS A 45 3.57 -31.79 22.92
N ILE A 46 4.23 -31.04 22.04
CA ILE A 46 4.24 -29.58 22.06
C ILE A 46 3.76 -29.09 20.70
N SER A 47 2.96 -28.03 20.70
CA SER A 47 2.46 -27.39 19.47
C SER A 47 2.54 -25.87 19.58
N ILE A 48 2.70 -25.23 18.42
CA ILE A 48 2.54 -23.78 18.24
C ILE A 48 1.27 -23.56 17.42
N GLN A 49 0.51 -22.52 17.79
CA GLN A 49 -0.68 -22.10 17.08
C GLN A 49 -0.48 -20.68 16.51
N ASP A 50 -1.12 -20.39 15.39
CA ASP A 50 -1.22 -19.02 14.87
C ASP A 50 -2.32 -18.19 15.56
N SER A 51 -2.50 -16.95 15.10
CA SER A 51 -3.54 -16.03 15.59
C SER A 51 -4.98 -16.50 15.34
N GLN A 52 -5.16 -17.57 14.55
CA GLN A 52 -6.45 -18.21 14.27
C GLN A 52 -6.60 -19.53 15.03
N ASN A 53 -5.71 -19.81 15.99
CA ASN A 53 -5.62 -21.05 16.77
C ASN A 53 -5.34 -22.31 15.95
N VAL A 54 -4.81 -22.17 14.72
CA VAL A 54 -4.42 -23.32 13.88
C VAL A 54 -3.03 -23.77 14.29
N VAL A 55 -2.84 -25.07 14.51
CA VAL A 55 -1.52 -25.63 14.84
C VAL A 55 -0.59 -25.50 13.63
N THR A 56 0.37 -24.59 13.72
CA THR A 56 1.33 -24.29 12.64
C THR A 56 2.56 -25.20 12.67
N GLY A 57 2.86 -25.75 13.85
CA GLY A 57 3.97 -26.66 14.04
C GLY A 57 3.82 -27.49 15.31
N SER A 58 4.36 -28.70 15.30
CA SER A 58 4.30 -29.58 16.48
C SER A 58 5.51 -30.49 16.59
N ILE A 59 5.76 -30.99 17.80
CA ILE A 59 6.68 -32.09 18.07
C ILE A 59 5.84 -33.27 18.54
N ASN A 60 5.97 -34.41 17.84
CA ASN A 60 5.30 -35.64 18.22
C ASN A 60 6.09 -36.41 19.29
N ALA A 61 5.51 -37.50 19.81
CA ALA A 61 6.16 -38.33 20.84
C ALA A 61 7.44 -39.06 20.38
N LYS A 62 7.74 -39.07 19.07
CA LYS A 62 9.00 -39.60 18.51
C LYS A 62 10.07 -38.51 18.36
N GLY A 63 9.78 -37.27 18.77
CA GLY A 63 10.65 -36.12 18.58
C GLY A 63 10.61 -35.53 17.18
N ASP A 64 9.73 -35.99 16.28
CA ASP A 64 9.64 -35.43 14.93
C ASP A 64 9.01 -34.03 14.99
N VAL A 65 9.70 -33.06 14.41
CA VAL A 65 9.19 -31.70 14.21
C VAL A 65 8.38 -31.70 12.90
N ILE A 66 7.09 -31.41 13.02
CA ILE A 66 6.14 -31.42 11.91
C ILE A 66 5.64 -30.01 11.66
N ILE A 67 5.87 -29.49 10.44
CA ILE A 67 5.39 -28.19 9.96
C ILE A 67 4.50 -28.43 8.74
N GLY A 68 3.29 -27.85 8.73
CA GLY A 68 2.37 -28.01 7.60
C GLY A 68 2.05 -29.47 7.22
N GLY A 69 2.09 -30.38 8.20
CA GLY A 69 1.86 -31.82 7.99
C GLY A 69 3.08 -32.62 7.52
N SER A 70 4.23 -31.98 7.25
CA SER A 70 5.46 -32.64 6.82
C SER A 70 6.51 -32.68 7.91
N LYS A 71 7.23 -33.80 8.02
CA LYS A 71 8.38 -33.92 8.93
C LYS A 71 9.54 -33.09 8.38
N VAL A 72 10.04 -32.17 9.20
CA VAL A 72 11.19 -31.31 8.85
C VAL A 72 12.49 -31.83 9.45
N THR A 73 12.47 -32.26 10.70
CA THR A 73 13.64 -32.78 11.43
C THR A 73 13.21 -33.64 12.62
N ASN A 74 14.15 -34.15 13.41
CA ASN A 74 13.90 -34.88 14.65
C ASN A 74 14.78 -34.31 15.78
N ILE A 75 14.12 -33.72 16.78
CA ILE A 75 14.78 -33.00 17.87
C ILE A 75 15.58 -33.92 18.81
N TYR A 76 15.23 -35.20 18.88
CA TYR A 76 15.94 -36.17 19.72
C TYR A 76 17.33 -36.50 19.17
N GLY A 77 17.60 -36.19 17.90
CA GLY A 77 18.92 -36.30 17.30
C GLY A 77 19.84 -35.10 17.59
N PHE A 78 19.37 -34.07 18.30
CA PHE A 78 20.15 -32.85 18.53
C PHE A 78 21.00 -32.98 19.80
N ASP A 79 22.32 -32.79 19.68
CA ASP A 79 23.25 -32.90 20.81
C ASP A 79 22.88 -31.98 21.99
N ASP A 80 22.46 -30.75 21.70
CA ASP A 80 22.07 -29.78 22.74
C ASP A 80 20.78 -30.19 23.45
N TYR A 81 19.84 -30.82 22.74
CA TYR A 81 18.64 -31.38 23.34
C TYR A 81 18.97 -32.59 24.23
N GLN A 82 19.83 -33.50 23.75
CA GLN A 82 20.25 -34.67 24.52
C GLN A 82 20.97 -34.28 25.82
N LYS A 83 21.87 -33.29 25.77
CA LYS A 83 22.53 -32.76 26.98
C LYS A 83 21.54 -32.20 27.98
N LEU A 84 20.54 -31.44 27.51
CA LEU A 84 19.52 -30.84 28.37
C LEU A 84 18.65 -31.92 29.04
N VAL A 85 18.24 -32.95 28.29
CA VAL A 85 17.47 -34.07 28.83
C VAL A 85 18.28 -34.92 29.81
N GLU A 86 19.57 -35.16 29.55
CA GLU A 86 20.41 -35.91 30.50
C GLU A 86 20.59 -35.13 31.81
N GLN A 87 20.79 -33.80 31.76
CA GLN A 87 20.83 -32.96 32.97
C GLN A 87 19.52 -33.03 33.78
N ILE A 88 18.38 -33.02 33.09
CA ILE A 88 17.06 -33.18 33.73
C ILE A 88 16.98 -34.54 34.42
N LYS A 89 17.35 -35.61 33.73
CA LYS A 89 17.28 -37.00 34.21
C LYS A 89 18.22 -37.26 35.39
N GLU A 90 19.45 -36.77 35.34
CA GLU A 90 20.41 -36.81 36.45
C GLU A 90 19.83 -36.11 37.68
N LEU A 91 19.27 -34.91 37.50
CA LEU A 91 18.69 -34.13 38.59
C LEU A 91 17.41 -34.75 39.18
N GLU A 92 16.59 -35.40 38.34
CA GLU A 92 15.43 -36.19 38.78
C GLU A 92 15.84 -37.40 39.61
N GLN A 93 16.89 -38.11 39.18
CA GLN A 93 17.42 -39.27 39.91
C GLN A 93 17.97 -38.83 41.26
N ASP A 94 18.81 -37.79 41.25
CA ASP A 94 19.32 -37.13 42.46
C ASP A 94 18.22 -36.74 43.44
N LEU A 95 17.07 -36.24 42.94
CA LEU A 95 15.94 -35.85 43.78
C LEU A 95 15.21 -37.05 44.42
N LYS A 96 15.22 -38.22 43.74
CA LYS A 96 14.69 -39.47 44.29
C LYS A 96 15.59 -40.02 45.39
N ASP A 97 16.90 -39.85 45.24
CA ASP A 97 17.90 -40.36 46.17
C ASP A 97 18.02 -39.51 47.45
N ILE A 98 17.52 -38.26 47.44
CA ILE A 98 17.48 -37.41 48.64
C ILE A 98 16.32 -37.81 49.56
N PRO A 99 16.58 -38.18 50.83
CA PRO A 99 15.55 -38.53 51.81
C PRO A 99 14.45 -37.47 51.95
N PRO A 100 13.16 -37.85 52.12
CA PRO A 100 12.04 -36.91 52.20
C PRO A 100 12.16 -35.84 53.31
N ASP A 101 12.89 -36.13 54.38
CA ASP A 101 13.15 -35.24 55.52
C ASP A 101 14.19 -34.13 55.21
N LYS A 102 14.96 -34.26 54.12
CA LYS A 102 15.94 -33.24 53.68
C LYS A 102 15.31 -32.15 52.82
N VAL A 103 14.30 -31.47 53.38
CA VAL A 103 13.42 -30.53 52.66
C VAL A 103 14.15 -29.40 51.93
N VAL A 104 15.15 -28.76 52.55
CA VAL A 104 15.88 -27.62 51.94
C VAL A 104 16.67 -28.06 50.69
N SER A 105 17.36 -29.20 50.76
CA SER A 105 18.11 -29.76 49.63
C SER A 105 17.18 -30.19 48.48
N ARG A 106 16.03 -30.77 48.80
CA ARG A 106 14.99 -31.12 47.82
C ARG A 106 14.41 -29.87 47.15
N LEU A 107 14.18 -28.80 47.90
CA LEU A 107 13.66 -27.55 47.37
C LEU A 107 14.64 -26.90 46.37
N HIS A 108 15.93 -26.84 46.71
CA HIS A 108 16.93 -26.25 45.81
C HIS A 108 17.07 -27.03 44.49
N LYS A 109 17.21 -28.36 44.57
CA LYS A 109 17.27 -29.21 43.36
C LYS A 109 15.94 -29.19 42.59
N GLY A 110 14.81 -29.16 43.28
CA GLY A 110 13.49 -29.05 42.66
C GLY A 110 13.31 -27.77 41.83
N LYS A 111 13.75 -26.61 42.34
CA LYS A 111 13.77 -25.36 41.57
C LYS A 111 14.66 -25.46 40.33
N LYS A 112 15.84 -26.06 40.48
CA LYS A 112 16.76 -26.23 39.34
C LYS A 112 16.17 -27.15 38.26
N LEU A 113 15.45 -28.19 38.67
CA LEU A 113 14.75 -29.09 37.76
C LEU A 113 13.63 -28.38 37.01
N GLU A 114 12.88 -27.51 37.70
CA GLU A 114 11.85 -26.67 37.08
C GLU A 114 12.46 -25.71 36.03
N GLU A 115 13.59 -25.07 36.33
CA GLU A 115 14.33 -24.23 35.37
C GLU A 115 14.74 -25.02 34.12
N LEU A 116 15.33 -26.21 34.28
CA LEU A 116 15.77 -27.04 33.14
C LEU A 116 14.58 -27.52 32.31
N ARG A 117 13.47 -27.91 32.94
CA ARG A 117 12.24 -28.29 32.23
C ARG A 117 11.65 -27.12 31.44
N LYS A 118 11.70 -25.91 32.00
CA LYS A 118 11.31 -24.70 31.26
C LYS A 118 12.23 -24.45 30.07
N GLN A 119 13.55 -24.57 30.25
CA GLN A 119 14.51 -24.47 29.16
C GLN A 119 14.25 -25.51 28.07
N GLU A 120 13.85 -26.73 28.43
CA GLU A 120 13.50 -27.78 27.46
C GLU A 120 12.25 -27.41 26.65
N GLN A 121 11.21 -26.89 27.31
CA GLN A 121 10.01 -26.40 26.65
C GLN A 121 10.33 -25.22 25.71
N ASP A 122 11.12 -24.25 26.19
CA ASP A 122 11.56 -23.10 25.40
C ASP A 122 12.38 -23.56 24.18
N PHE A 123 13.30 -24.50 24.35
CA PHE A 123 14.09 -25.08 23.26
C PHE A 123 13.19 -25.75 22.21
N LYS A 124 12.27 -26.63 22.63
CA LYS A 124 11.27 -27.27 21.74
C LYS A 124 10.48 -26.22 20.95
N GLN A 125 10.02 -25.17 21.62
CA GLN A 125 9.29 -24.06 21.00
C GLN A 125 10.13 -23.31 19.98
N GLN A 126 11.38 -22.96 20.29
CA GLN A 126 12.27 -22.26 19.37
C GLN A 126 12.62 -23.09 18.13
N VAL A 127 12.80 -24.41 18.29
CA VAL A 127 13.01 -25.33 17.15
C VAL A 127 11.81 -25.33 16.22
N ILE A 128 10.58 -25.38 16.75
CA ILE A 128 9.37 -25.30 15.92
C ILE A 128 9.31 -23.95 15.18
N ARG A 129 9.55 -22.83 15.88
CA ARG A 129 9.53 -21.49 15.26
C ARG A 129 10.56 -21.34 14.14
N LEU A 130 11.77 -21.86 14.35
CA LEU A 130 12.82 -21.81 13.34
C LEU A 130 12.49 -22.71 12.13
N ALA A 131 11.95 -23.91 12.37
CA ALA A 131 11.46 -24.79 11.30
C ALA A 131 10.35 -24.14 10.48
N GLU A 132 9.38 -23.49 11.15
CA GLU A 132 8.33 -22.72 10.47
C GLU A 132 8.91 -21.59 9.61
N THR A 133 9.93 -20.91 10.12
CA THR A 133 10.57 -19.80 9.41
C THR A 133 11.21 -20.31 8.11
N PHE A 134 12.01 -21.38 8.19
CA PHE A 134 12.60 -22.02 7.00
C PHE A 134 11.55 -22.52 5.99
N ASN A 135 10.36 -22.92 6.47
CA ASN A 135 9.27 -23.37 5.60
C ASN A 135 8.49 -22.22 4.93
N LYS A 136 8.48 -21.03 5.56
CA LYS A 136 7.73 -19.84 5.08
C LYS A 136 8.54 -18.98 4.12
N ILE A 137 9.87 -18.98 4.25
CA ILE A 137 10.75 -18.17 3.40
C ILE A 137 11.22 -18.95 2.17
N GLU A 138 11.56 -18.23 1.11
CA GLU A 138 12.24 -18.81 -0.05
C GLU A 138 13.73 -19.05 0.26
N ILE A 139 14.22 -20.28 0.04
CA ILE A 139 15.61 -20.68 0.29
C ILE A 139 16.39 -20.63 -1.02
N ASN A 140 16.80 -19.41 -1.41
CA ASN A 140 17.41 -19.13 -2.72
C ASN A 140 18.90 -18.80 -2.69
N THR A 141 19.54 -18.74 -1.51
CA THR A 141 20.99 -18.55 -1.38
C THR A 141 21.67 -19.83 -0.90
N GLU A 142 22.92 -20.05 -1.31
CA GLU A 142 23.72 -21.19 -0.83
C GLU A 142 23.92 -21.15 0.68
N ARG A 143 24.08 -19.96 1.28
CA ARG A 143 24.16 -19.78 2.74
C ARG A 143 22.89 -20.23 3.44
N LEU A 144 21.70 -19.86 2.94
CA LEU A 144 20.43 -20.31 3.54
C LEU A 144 20.21 -21.81 3.37
N LYS A 145 20.58 -22.39 2.22
CA LYS A 145 20.52 -23.86 2.02
C LYS A 145 21.40 -24.59 3.04
N GLN A 146 22.63 -24.13 3.23
CA GLN A 146 23.54 -24.70 4.23
C GLN A 146 23.03 -24.52 5.66
N ALA A 147 22.53 -23.32 6.01
CA ALA A 147 21.95 -23.05 7.32
C ALA A 147 20.76 -23.98 7.62
N GLN A 148 19.88 -24.21 6.63
CA GLN A 148 18.76 -25.14 6.75
C GLN A 148 19.24 -26.59 6.94
N GLN A 149 20.28 -27.00 6.21
CA GLN A 149 20.87 -28.34 6.36
C GLN A 149 21.49 -28.55 7.75
N TYR A 150 22.20 -27.55 8.28
CA TYR A 150 22.75 -27.60 9.63
C TYR A 150 21.66 -27.58 10.70
N PHE A 151 20.62 -26.76 10.52
CA PHE A 151 19.43 -26.76 11.36
C PHE A 151 18.76 -28.14 11.41
N ALA A 152 18.58 -28.80 10.25
CA ALA A 152 17.98 -30.12 10.18
C ALA A 152 18.80 -31.20 10.93
N GLN A 153 20.10 -30.96 11.16
CA GLN A 153 21.01 -31.80 11.94
C GLN A 153 21.13 -31.37 13.41
N GLY A 154 20.46 -30.30 13.84
CA GLY A 154 20.61 -29.73 15.20
C GLY A 154 21.90 -28.95 15.43
N LYS A 155 22.64 -28.63 14.36
CA LYS A 155 23.93 -27.95 14.38
C LYS A 155 23.76 -26.44 14.33
N PHE A 156 23.21 -25.85 15.40
CA PHE A 156 22.86 -24.43 15.41
C PHE A 156 24.06 -23.49 15.29
N ARG A 157 25.22 -23.88 15.85
CA ARG A 157 26.45 -23.07 15.76
C ARG A 157 26.98 -23.02 14.34
N GLU A 158 26.91 -24.12 13.62
CA GLU A 158 27.32 -24.19 12.22
C GLU A 158 26.33 -23.45 11.32
N ALA A 159 25.02 -23.54 11.61
CA ALA A 159 23.99 -22.76 10.93
C ALA A 159 24.21 -21.24 11.11
N ASP A 160 24.59 -20.80 12.31
CA ASP A 160 24.95 -19.40 12.61
C ASP A 160 26.27 -18.99 11.91
N ALA A 161 27.28 -19.86 11.93
CA ALA A 161 28.58 -19.60 11.33
C ALA A 161 28.55 -19.41 9.80
N VAL A 162 27.55 -19.97 9.10
CA VAL A 162 27.34 -19.71 7.66
C VAL A 162 26.53 -18.43 7.39
N LEU A 163 25.85 -17.87 8.40
CA LEU A 163 25.04 -16.65 8.32
C LEU A 163 25.70 -15.47 9.06
N LYS A 164 27.00 -15.25 8.83
CA LYS A 164 27.77 -14.20 9.53
C LYS A 164 27.22 -12.81 9.27
N ALA A 165 26.94 -12.07 10.33
CA ALA A 165 26.32 -10.74 10.27
C ALA A 165 27.15 -9.74 9.45
N GLU A 166 28.49 -9.81 9.51
CA GLU A 166 29.39 -8.91 8.77
C GLU A 166 29.30 -9.15 7.26
N GLU A 167 29.28 -10.41 6.83
CA GLU A 167 29.16 -10.80 5.42
C GLU A 167 27.77 -10.41 4.89
N LEU A 168 26.71 -10.71 5.64
CA LEU A 168 25.33 -10.33 5.29
C LEU A 168 25.18 -8.80 5.16
N SER A 169 25.78 -8.05 6.08
CA SER A 169 25.74 -6.59 6.09
C SER A 169 26.53 -5.98 4.93
N LEU A 170 27.67 -6.59 4.57
CA LEU A 170 28.46 -6.16 3.42
C LEU A 170 27.68 -6.35 2.10
N ASP A 171 27.05 -7.52 1.92
CA ASP A 171 26.22 -7.80 0.75
C ASP A 171 25.04 -6.84 0.66
N GLN A 172 24.35 -6.61 1.78
CA GLN A 172 23.25 -5.65 1.86
C GLN A 172 23.69 -4.25 1.40
N LYS A 173 24.83 -3.77 1.91
CA LYS A 173 25.35 -2.45 1.52
C LYS A 173 25.64 -2.39 0.02
N GLN A 174 26.31 -3.39 -0.54
CA GLN A 174 26.63 -3.44 -1.97
C GLN A 174 25.37 -3.45 -2.85
N LEU A 175 24.34 -4.21 -2.45
CA LEU A 175 23.06 -4.29 -3.14
C LEU A 175 22.31 -2.95 -3.09
N LEU A 176 22.30 -2.28 -1.94
CA LEU A 176 21.69 -0.96 -1.80
C LEU A 176 22.41 0.10 -2.64
N ASP A 177 23.75 0.11 -2.61
CA ASP A 177 24.55 1.01 -3.44
C ASP A 177 24.33 0.75 -4.93
N ALA A 178 24.24 -0.51 -5.34
CA ALA A 178 23.93 -0.89 -6.72
C ALA A 178 22.51 -0.45 -7.13
N LYS A 179 21.52 -0.61 -6.24
CA LYS A 179 20.14 -0.15 -6.45
C LYS A 179 20.11 1.36 -6.70
N VAL A 180 20.78 2.15 -5.85
CA VAL A 180 20.86 3.62 -6.02
C VAL A 180 21.49 4.00 -7.36
N ARG A 181 22.59 3.34 -7.76
CA ARG A 181 23.21 3.59 -9.07
C ARG A 181 22.26 3.28 -10.23
N LYS A 182 21.58 2.12 -10.18
CA LYS A 182 20.63 1.72 -11.22
C LYS A 182 19.41 2.62 -11.29
N THR A 183 18.91 3.11 -10.15
CA THR A 183 17.86 4.12 -10.13
C THR A 183 18.30 5.41 -10.81
N ARG A 184 19.52 5.90 -10.52
CA ARG A 184 20.06 7.11 -11.19
C ARG A 184 20.26 6.90 -12.70
N GLU A 185 20.75 5.75 -13.12
CA GLU A 185 20.87 5.38 -14.54
C GLU A 185 19.50 5.39 -15.23
N LEU A 186 18.47 4.85 -14.58
CA LEU A 186 17.09 4.84 -15.09
C LEU A 186 16.49 6.25 -15.16
N GLU A 187 16.71 7.08 -14.15
CA GLU A 187 16.27 8.49 -14.16
C GLU A 187 16.89 9.28 -15.32
N GLU A 188 18.18 9.07 -15.58
CA GLU A 188 18.86 9.74 -16.69
C GLU A 188 18.37 9.25 -18.05
N LEU A 189 18.14 7.93 -18.19
CA LEU A 189 17.53 7.35 -19.38
C LEU A 189 16.11 7.93 -19.62
N ASN A 190 15.31 8.09 -18.57
CA ASN A 190 13.98 8.69 -18.68
C ASN A 190 14.04 10.14 -19.16
N LYS A 191 15.02 10.96 -18.72
CA LYS A 191 15.20 12.32 -19.25
C LYS A 191 15.52 12.33 -20.75
N GLN A 192 16.33 11.38 -21.21
CA GLN A 192 16.64 11.24 -22.63
C GLN A 192 15.39 10.81 -23.43
N LEU A 193 14.58 9.91 -22.88
CA LEU A 193 13.31 9.49 -23.48
C LEU A 193 12.29 10.63 -23.54
N ILE A 194 12.21 11.49 -22.51
CA ILE A 194 11.39 12.71 -22.51
C ILE A 194 11.87 13.69 -23.60
N SER A 195 13.18 13.86 -23.75
CA SER A 195 13.76 14.72 -24.79
C SER A 195 13.43 14.20 -26.19
N ASN A 196 13.62 12.90 -26.42
CA ASN A 196 13.27 12.27 -27.70
C ASN A 196 11.76 12.29 -27.98
N SER A 197 10.93 12.12 -26.95
CA SER A 197 9.48 12.31 -27.03
C SER A 197 9.13 13.72 -27.52
N SER A 198 9.81 14.74 -27.00
CA SER A 198 9.62 16.13 -27.41
C SER A 198 10.06 16.38 -28.86
N GLU A 199 11.17 15.77 -29.29
CA GLU A 199 11.61 15.83 -30.70
C GLU A 199 10.55 15.25 -31.65
N PHE A 200 9.95 14.11 -31.32
CA PHE A 200 8.90 13.51 -32.12
C PHE A 200 7.60 14.32 -32.12
N LEU A 201 7.26 14.96 -30.99
CA LEU A 201 6.11 15.86 -30.91
C LEU A 201 6.27 17.03 -31.90
N ILE A 202 7.42 17.71 -31.87
CA ILE A 202 7.71 18.80 -32.80
C ILE A 202 7.74 18.29 -34.25
N LYS A 203 8.31 17.10 -34.49
CA LYS A 203 8.31 16.47 -35.81
C LYS A 203 6.89 16.22 -36.33
N ALA A 204 5.97 15.78 -35.48
CA ALA A 204 4.56 15.58 -35.82
C ALA A 204 3.89 16.89 -36.25
N GLN A 205 4.08 17.97 -35.47
CA GLN A 205 3.52 19.29 -35.76
C GLN A 205 4.07 19.91 -37.05
N ILE A 206 5.39 19.82 -37.28
CA ILE A 206 6.02 20.26 -38.53
C ILE A 206 5.43 19.48 -39.71
N THR A 207 5.26 18.16 -39.55
CA THR A 207 4.71 17.29 -40.59
C THR A 207 3.25 17.66 -40.89
N ALA A 208 2.42 17.89 -39.88
CA ALA A 208 1.04 18.34 -40.01
C ALA A 208 0.92 19.68 -40.75
N THR A 209 1.88 20.58 -40.56
CA THR A 209 1.92 21.91 -41.19
C THR A 209 2.45 21.87 -42.64
N ASN A 210 3.06 20.77 -43.06
CA ASN A 210 3.61 20.63 -44.41
C ASN A 210 2.52 20.28 -45.44
N PHE A 211 1.81 21.28 -45.94
CA PHE A 211 0.74 21.12 -46.94
C PHE A 211 1.21 20.57 -48.29
N SER A 212 2.52 20.58 -48.57
CA SER A 212 3.09 19.95 -49.76
C SER A 212 3.18 18.42 -49.65
N ASN A 213 3.07 17.85 -48.44
CA ASN A 213 3.03 16.41 -48.23
C ASN A 213 1.57 15.91 -48.31
N PRO A 214 1.21 15.07 -49.30
CA PRO A 214 -0.15 14.52 -49.42
C PRO A 214 -0.50 13.58 -48.25
N ASN A 215 0.50 12.94 -47.63
CA ASN A 215 0.31 11.99 -46.51
C ASN A 215 0.49 12.65 -45.14
N ARG A 216 0.52 14.00 -45.06
CA ARG A 216 0.85 14.73 -43.84
C ARG A 216 0.06 14.30 -42.60
N PHE A 217 -1.21 13.94 -42.78
CA PHE A 217 -2.07 13.51 -41.69
C PHE A 217 -1.59 12.18 -41.10
N GLN A 218 -1.43 11.16 -41.94
CA GLN A 218 -0.97 9.84 -41.52
C GLN A 218 0.45 9.88 -40.93
N ASP A 219 1.34 10.64 -41.56
CA ASP A 219 2.71 10.79 -41.09
C ASP A 219 2.76 11.53 -39.74
N ALA A 220 1.95 12.57 -39.55
CA ALA A 220 1.85 13.28 -38.27
C ALA A 220 1.34 12.35 -37.16
N CYS A 221 0.27 11.57 -37.41
CA CYS A 221 -0.22 10.56 -36.47
C CYS A 221 0.89 9.58 -36.06
N SER A 222 1.65 9.05 -37.02
CA SER A 222 2.77 8.15 -36.71
C SER A 222 3.85 8.80 -35.83
N PHE A 223 4.15 10.09 -36.03
CA PHE A 223 5.11 10.79 -35.19
C PHE A 223 4.56 11.14 -33.80
N TYR A 224 3.28 11.46 -33.67
CA TYR A 224 2.65 11.60 -32.36
C TYR A 224 2.69 10.27 -31.57
N GLU A 225 2.39 9.15 -32.23
CA GLU A 225 2.47 7.83 -31.61
C GLU A 225 3.90 7.49 -31.16
N LYS A 226 4.92 7.82 -31.97
CA LYS A 226 6.33 7.67 -31.57
C LYS A 226 6.70 8.56 -30.40
N SER A 227 6.20 9.80 -30.34
CA SER A 227 6.40 10.68 -29.19
C SER A 227 5.88 10.03 -27.91
N ILE A 228 4.63 9.54 -27.93
CA ILE A 228 4.00 8.89 -26.79
C ILE A 228 4.73 7.59 -26.43
N GLN A 229 5.18 6.81 -27.42
CA GLN A 229 5.94 5.58 -27.21
C GLN A 229 7.30 5.85 -26.53
N SER A 230 7.99 6.92 -26.90
CA SER A 230 9.27 7.30 -26.26
C SER A 230 9.06 7.65 -24.80
N TYR A 231 8.11 8.55 -24.50
CA TYR A 231 7.69 8.85 -23.14
C TYR A 231 6.33 9.56 -23.16
N PRO A 232 5.28 9.00 -22.53
CA PRO A 232 3.99 9.68 -22.42
C PRO A 232 4.10 10.92 -21.55
N THR A 233 3.72 12.07 -22.08
CA THR A 233 3.66 13.33 -21.35
C THR A 233 2.26 13.90 -21.45
N PHE A 234 1.91 14.83 -20.57
CA PHE A 234 0.67 15.58 -20.73
C PHE A 234 0.59 16.21 -22.13
N GLU A 235 1.67 16.88 -22.53
CA GLU A 235 1.73 17.66 -23.78
C GLU A 235 1.51 16.79 -25.01
N ASN A 236 2.24 15.68 -25.18
CA ASN A 236 2.12 14.89 -26.41
C ASN A 236 0.76 14.19 -26.55
N LEU A 237 0.19 13.70 -25.45
CA LEU A 237 -1.13 13.08 -25.44
C LEU A 237 -2.22 14.12 -25.71
N PHE A 238 -2.16 15.28 -25.05
CA PHE A 238 -3.13 16.35 -25.24
C PHE A 238 -3.08 16.91 -26.67
N GLN A 239 -1.87 17.20 -27.18
CA GLN A 239 -1.69 17.73 -28.54
C GLN A 239 -2.11 16.73 -29.60
N TYR A 240 -1.87 15.42 -29.39
CA TYR A 240 -2.34 14.42 -30.34
C TYR A 240 -3.87 14.29 -30.32
N ALA A 241 -4.48 14.29 -29.13
CA ALA A 241 -5.93 14.29 -28.99
C ALA A 241 -6.57 15.49 -29.70
N TYR A 242 -5.98 16.68 -29.52
CA TYR A 242 -6.42 17.90 -30.20
C TYR A 242 -6.25 17.82 -31.72
N PHE A 243 -5.09 17.35 -32.19
CA PHE A 243 -4.83 17.15 -33.62
C PHE A 243 -5.87 16.22 -34.26
N LEU A 244 -6.19 15.10 -33.60
CA LEU A 244 -7.20 14.15 -34.05
C LEU A 244 -8.61 14.77 -34.05
N TYR A 245 -8.94 15.57 -33.03
CA TYR A 245 -10.21 16.29 -32.95
C TYR A 245 -10.41 17.23 -34.14
N GLU A 246 -9.41 18.06 -34.46
CA GLU A 246 -9.46 19.00 -35.60
C GLU A 246 -9.58 18.29 -36.97
N HIS A 247 -9.19 17.01 -37.03
CA HIS A 247 -9.30 16.17 -38.24
C HIS A 247 -10.49 15.21 -38.20
N ASN A 248 -11.50 15.51 -37.36
CA ASN A 248 -12.74 14.76 -37.21
C ASN A 248 -12.55 13.28 -36.81
N GLN A 249 -11.39 12.93 -36.23
CA GLN A 249 -11.14 11.60 -35.68
C GLN A 249 -11.63 11.53 -34.23
N HIS A 250 -12.92 11.77 -34.02
CA HIS A 250 -13.52 11.94 -32.68
C HIS A 250 -13.37 10.71 -31.77
N ASN A 251 -13.39 9.50 -32.34
CA ASN A 251 -13.22 8.27 -31.57
C ASN A 251 -11.83 8.19 -30.93
N ASP A 252 -10.78 8.41 -31.72
CA ASP A 252 -9.40 8.36 -31.25
C ASP A 252 -9.04 9.55 -30.39
N ALA A 253 -9.50 10.76 -30.74
CA ALA A 253 -9.34 11.96 -29.91
C ALA A 253 -9.89 11.74 -28.50
N GLY A 254 -11.08 11.14 -28.38
CA GLY A 254 -11.72 10.89 -27.09
C GLY A 254 -10.93 9.89 -26.23
N ARG A 255 -10.35 8.88 -26.87
CA ARG A 255 -9.48 7.91 -26.20
C ARG A 255 -8.25 8.60 -25.59
N TYR A 256 -7.58 9.47 -26.33
CA TYR A 256 -6.40 10.17 -25.83
C TYR A 256 -6.72 11.22 -24.77
N TYR A 257 -7.82 11.98 -24.88
CA TYR A 257 -8.25 12.88 -23.80
C TYR A 257 -8.59 12.13 -22.51
N GLN A 258 -9.22 10.95 -22.61
CA GLN A 258 -9.47 10.10 -21.45
C GLN A 258 -8.16 9.58 -20.84
N GLU A 259 -7.18 9.21 -21.67
CA GLU A 259 -5.87 8.79 -21.20
C GLU A 259 -5.13 9.91 -20.47
N VAL A 260 -5.21 11.15 -20.97
CA VAL A 260 -4.69 12.35 -20.27
C VAL A 260 -5.31 12.47 -18.88
N MET A 261 -6.63 12.39 -18.76
CA MET A 261 -7.32 12.49 -17.46
C MET A 261 -6.92 11.35 -16.51
N ASN A 262 -6.77 10.13 -17.02
CA ASN A 262 -6.40 8.97 -16.22
C ASN A 262 -4.96 9.05 -15.70
N LYS A 263 -4.01 9.53 -16.52
CA LYS A 263 -2.58 9.61 -16.17
C LYS A 263 -2.24 10.86 -15.38
N PHE A 264 -2.79 12.02 -15.77
CA PHE A 264 -2.36 13.33 -15.29
C PHE A 264 -3.45 14.10 -14.54
N GLY A 265 -4.68 13.59 -14.45
CA GLY A 265 -5.82 14.36 -13.91
C GLY A 265 -5.67 14.89 -12.47
N ARG A 266 -4.75 14.33 -11.67
CA ARG A 266 -4.41 14.83 -10.32
C ARG A 266 -3.37 15.95 -10.32
N GLU A 267 -2.49 15.95 -11.32
CA GLU A 267 -1.34 16.86 -11.43
C GLU A 267 -1.63 18.03 -12.38
N MET A 268 -2.65 17.90 -13.23
CA MET A 268 -3.13 18.96 -14.12
C MET A 268 -3.60 20.18 -13.31
N ASP A 269 -3.18 21.36 -13.75
CA ASP A 269 -3.74 22.60 -13.26
C ASP A 269 -5.24 22.70 -13.62
N THR A 270 -5.94 23.56 -12.90
CA THR A 270 -7.40 23.68 -13.00
C THR A 270 -7.87 24.15 -14.38
N ALA A 271 -7.14 25.04 -15.04
CA ALA A 271 -7.52 25.54 -16.37
C ALA A 271 -7.38 24.42 -17.42
N THR A 272 -6.27 23.70 -17.40
CA THR A 272 -6.01 22.57 -18.29
C THR A 272 -7.01 21.44 -18.08
N ARG A 273 -7.39 21.15 -16.83
CA ARG A 273 -8.46 20.20 -16.52
C ARG A 273 -9.80 20.61 -17.11
N ALA A 274 -10.19 21.88 -16.95
CA ALA A 274 -11.44 22.39 -17.51
C ALA A 274 -11.46 22.30 -19.04
N MET A 275 -10.35 22.63 -19.71
CA MET A 275 -10.20 22.51 -21.16
C MET A 275 -10.36 21.05 -21.63
N THR A 276 -9.69 20.13 -20.93
CA THR A 276 -9.73 18.69 -21.25
C THR A 276 -11.14 18.13 -21.08
N LEU A 277 -11.83 18.51 -19.99
CA LEU A 277 -13.21 18.12 -19.74
C LEU A 277 -14.17 18.69 -20.81
N ASN A 278 -14.00 19.96 -21.19
CA ASN A 278 -14.83 20.56 -22.25
C ASN A 278 -14.68 19.80 -23.59
N ASN A 279 -13.45 19.45 -23.98
CA ASN A 279 -13.22 18.70 -25.21
C ASN A 279 -13.74 17.26 -25.11
N LEU A 280 -13.57 16.62 -23.95
CA LEU A 280 -14.13 15.30 -23.69
C LEU A 280 -15.66 15.31 -23.77
N GLY A 281 -16.31 16.35 -23.25
CA GLY A 281 -17.76 16.55 -23.35
C GLY A 281 -18.28 16.59 -24.79
N ALA A 282 -17.57 17.27 -25.68
CA ALA A 282 -17.91 17.32 -27.11
C ALA A 282 -17.82 15.94 -27.78
N LEU A 283 -16.80 15.18 -27.41
CA LEU A 283 -16.57 13.84 -27.96
C LEU A 283 -17.57 12.81 -27.42
N GLN A 284 -17.90 12.89 -26.14
CA GLN A 284 -18.95 12.11 -25.49
C GLN A 284 -20.31 12.39 -26.16
N ALA A 285 -20.64 13.66 -26.42
CA ALA A 285 -21.85 14.04 -27.13
C ALA A 285 -21.91 13.45 -28.55
N ALA A 286 -20.81 13.50 -29.30
CA ALA A 286 -20.71 12.91 -30.64
C ALA A 286 -20.88 11.37 -30.64
N LYS A 287 -20.59 10.70 -29.51
CA LYS A 287 -20.78 9.26 -29.32
C LYS A 287 -22.15 8.89 -28.74
N ASN A 288 -23.02 9.87 -28.50
CA ASN A 288 -24.29 9.70 -27.78
C ASN A 288 -24.15 9.33 -26.29
N GLU A 289 -23.00 9.57 -25.68
CA GLU A 289 -22.73 9.40 -24.24
C GLU A 289 -23.21 10.65 -23.47
N PHE A 290 -24.50 10.96 -23.57
CA PHE A 290 -25.03 12.28 -23.24
C PHE A 290 -24.91 12.68 -21.75
N GLU A 291 -25.04 11.72 -20.85
CA GLU A 291 -24.94 11.95 -19.40
C GLU A 291 -23.52 12.33 -19.00
N ASP A 292 -22.53 11.62 -19.55
CA ASP A 292 -21.12 11.91 -19.33
C ASP A 292 -20.72 13.23 -19.99
N ALA A 293 -21.23 13.52 -21.19
CA ALA A 293 -21.02 14.80 -21.86
C ALA A 293 -21.49 15.98 -21.01
N LEU A 294 -22.71 15.93 -20.49
CA LEU A 294 -23.26 16.95 -19.61
C LEU A 294 -22.44 17.11 -18.33
N LYS A 295 -22.00 16.00 -17.73
CA LYS A 295 -21.15 16.03 -16.54
C LYS A 295 -19.83 16.74 -16.83
N SER A 296 -19.13 16.34 -17.88
CA SER A 296 -17.88 16.94 -18.33
C SER A 296 -18.02 18.44 -18.59
N TYR A 297 -19.04 18.86 -19.36
CA TYR A 297 -19.29 20.26 -19.63
C TYR A 297 -19.62 21.09 -18.38
N ARG A 298 -20.45 20.56 -17.48
CA ARG A 298 -20.82 21.25 -16.24
C ARG A 298 -19.63 21.43 -15.31
N GLU A 299 -18.80 20.39 -15.17
CA GLU A 299 -17.57 20.47 -14.37
C GLU A 299 -16.59 21.49 -14.97
N ALA A 300 -16.38 21.46 -16.30
CA ALA A 300 -15.57 22.46 -16.99
C ALA A 300 -16.09 23.89 -16.78
N LEU A 301 -17.40 24.10 -16.95
CA LEU A 301 -18.04 25.40 -16.78
C LEU A 301 -17.91 25.92 -15.33
N GLU A 302 -18.06 25.04 -14.34
CA GLU A 302 -17.90 25.41 -12.93
C GLU A 302 -16.46 25.87 -12.65
N ILE A 303 -15.47 25.13 -13.15
CA ILE A 303 -14.06 25.49 -12.98
C ILE A 303 -13.75 26.81 -13.69
N TYR A 304 -14.14 26.97 -14.95
CA TYR A 304 -13.89 28.21 -15.69
C TYR A 304 -14.57 29.42 -15.07
N ARG A 305 -15.79 29.29 -14.53
CA ARG A 305 -16.44 30.37 -13.79
C ARG A 305 -15.66 30.77 -12.54
N LYS A 306 -15.12 29.81 -11.78
CA LYS A 306 -14.26 30.09 -10.61
C LYS A 306 -12.96 30.79 -11.04
N LEU A 307 -12.34 30.36 -12.13
CA LEU A 307 -11.13 31.00 -12.67
C LEU A 307 -11.40 32.42 -13.19
N ALA A 308 -12.54 32.62 -13.85
CA ALA A 308 -12.96 33.93 -14.34
C ALA A 308 -13.26 34.92 -13.21
N GLN A 309 -13.62 34.48 -12.00
CA GLN A 309 -13.73 35.37 -10.83
C GLN A 309 -12.37 35.97 -10.44
N ALA A 310 -11.29 35.20 -10.59
CA ALA A 310 -9.93 35.64 -10.25
C ALA A 310 -9.27 36.41 -11.40
N ASN A 311 -9.49 35.98 -12.65
CA ASN A 311 -8.90 36.62 -13.83
C ASN A 311 -9.91 36.62 -15.00
N PRO A 312 -10.86 37.57 -15.01
CA PRO A 312 -11.93 37.61 -16.00
C PRO A 312 -11.43 37.73 -17.44
N GLN A 313 -10.39 38.53 -17.68
CA GLN A 313 -9.88 38.78 -19.03
C GLN A 313 -9.30 37.51 -19.69
N SER A 314 -8.78 36.58 -18.89
CA SER A 314 -8.20 35.34 -19.42
C SER A 314 -9.26 34.24 -19.63
N TYR A 315 -10.22 34.12 -18.70
CA TYR A 315 -11.07 32.92 -18.64
C TYR A 315 -12.54 33.14 -19.03
N LEU A 316 -13.02 34.38 -19.15
CA LEU A 316 -14.38 34.62 -19.65
C LEU A 316 -14.60 34.08 -21.08
N PRO A 317 -13.64 34.18 -22.02
CA PRO A 317 -13.76 33.52 -23.32
C PRO A 317 -13.97 31.99 -23.22
N ASP A 318 -13.33 31.33 -22.25
CA ASP A 318 -13.49 29.88 -22.04
C ASP A 318 -14.84 29.51 -21.42
N VAL A 319 -15.37 30.36 -20.52
CA VAL A 319 -16.74 30.25 -20.01
C VAL A 319 -17.72 30.31 -21.19
N ALA A 320 -17.59 31.33 -22.06
CA ALA A 320 -18.47 31.49 -23.21
C ALA A 320 -18.38 30.30 -24.18
N MET A 321 -17.17 29.81 -24.47
CA MET A 321 -16.99 28.61 -25.31
C MET A 321 -17.69 27.38 -24.71
N THR A 322 -17.55 27.15 -23.40
CA THR A 322 -18.20 26.01 -22.73
C THR A 322 -19.73 26.14 -22.78
N LEU A 323 -20.25 27.35 -22.60
CA LEU A 323 -21.69 27.64 -22.74
C LEU A 323 -22.19 27.41 -24.18
N ILE A 324 -21.39 27.76 -25.19
CA ILE A 324 -21.71 27.47 -26.60
C ILE A 324 -21.75 25.96 -26.84
N ASN A 325 -20.81 25.20 -26.30
CA ASN A 325 -20.83 23.75 -26.43
C ASN A 325 -22.05 23.12 -25.75
N LEU A 326 -22.46 23.63 -24.57
CA LEU A 326 -23.71 23.24 -23.93
C LEU A 326 -24.93 23.64 -24.76
N SER A 327 -24.95 24.83 -25.38
CA SER A 327 -26.08 25.26 -26.21
C SER A 327 -26.24 24.39 -27.46
N ILE A 328 -25.12 24.03 -28.11
CA ILE A 328 -25.09 23.08 -29.24
C ILE A 328 -25.55 21.70 -28.79
N PHE A 329 -25.10 21.22 -27.64
CA PHE A 329 -25.54 19.94 -27.07
C PHE A 329 -27.06 19.91 -26.89
N TYR A 330 -27.64 20.97 -26.29
CA TYR A 330 -29.09 21.09 -26.13
C TYR A 330 -29.83 21.39 -27.43
N GLN A 331 -29.14 21.67 -28.54
CA GLN A 331 -29.76 21.81 -29.86
C GLN A 331 -29.77 20.49 -30.65
N ALA A 332 -28.67 19.76 -30.64
CA ALA A 332 -28.47 18.61 -31.52
C ALA A 332 -28.59 17.25 -30.80
N SER A 333 -28.17 17.16 -29.54
CA SER A 333 -28.02 15.90 -28.81
C SER A 333 -29.15 15.62 -27.82
N GLN A 334 -29.58 16.65 -27.08
CA GLN A 334 -30.76 16.60 -26.19
C GLN A 334 -31.62 17.86 -26.38
N PRO A 335 -32.48 17.91 -27.40
CA PRO A 335 -33.27 19.09 -27.74
C PRO A 335 -34.01 19.72 -26.55
N ASP A 336 -33.50 20.86 -26.07
CA ASP A 336 -34.13 21.75 -25.09
C ASP A 336 -33.89 23.20 -25.56
N LYS A 337 -34.91 23.74 -26.23
CA LYS A 337 -34.84 25.06 -26.87
C LYS A 337 -34.59 26.17 -25.85
N GLU A 338 -35.24 26.12 -24.68
CA GLU A 338 -35.13 27.18 -23.67
C GLU A 338 -33.71 27.20 -23.08
N THR A 339 -33.20 26.04 -22.67
CA THR A 339 -31.86 25.92 -22.11
C THR A 339 -30.77 26.25 -23.14
N SER A 340 -30.92 25.78 -24.39
CA SER A 340 -29.99 26.08 -25.48
C SER A 340 -29.91 27.58 -25.77
N ILE A 341 -31.05 28.27 -25.93
CA ILE A 341 -31.09 29.72 -26.16
C ILE A 341 -30.48 30.48 -24.99
N LYS A 342 -30.81 30.10 -23.75
CA LYS A 342 -30.27 30.74 -22.54
C LYS A 342 -28.74 30.74 -22.53
N TYR A 343 -28.11 29.59 -22.79
CA TYR A 343 -26.66 29.49 -22.81
C TYR A 343 -26.02 30.25 -23.99
N ALA A 344 -26.65 30.23 -25.17
CA ALA A 344 -26.15 30.99 -26.32
C ALA A 344 -26.21 32.51 -26.08
N ILE A 345 -27.25 33.02 -25.40
CA ILE A 345 -27.36 34.43 -25.01
C ILE A 345 -26.29 34.78 -23.97
N GLU A 346 -26.16 33.98 -22.91
CA GLU A 346 -25.14 34.22 -21.87
C GLU A 346 -23.72 34.25 -22.46
N ALA A 347 -23.42 33.36 -23.41
CA ALA A 347 -22.13 33.36 -24.10
C ALA A 347 -21.91 34.66 -24.91
N LEU A 348 -22.92 35.17 -25.61
CA LEU A 348 -22.81 36.44 -26.35
C LEU A 348 -22.61 37.64 -25.42
N GLU A 349 -23.28 37.66 -24.27
CA GLU A 349 -23.11 38.69 -23.24
C GLU A 349 -21.67 38.72 -22.72
N ILE A 350 -21.12 37.54 -22.46
CA ILE A 350 -19.74 37.40 -22.00
C ILE A 350 -18.74 37.85 -23.08
N LEU A 351 -18.99 37.54 -24.36
CA LEU A 351 -18.06 37.83 -25.46
C LEU A 351 -18.09 39.29 -25.94
N ALA A 352 -19.19 40.02 -25.72
CA ALA A 352 -19.37 41.40 -26.17
C ALA A 352 -18.15 42.33 -25.91
N PRO A 353 -17.56 42.41 -24.70
CA PRO A 353 -16.40 43.26 -24.44
C PRO A 353 -15.09 42.77 -25.08
N PHE A 354 -15.05 41.56 -25.64
CA PHE A 354 -13.84 40.95 -26.22
C PHE A 354 -13.78 41.01 -27.74
N LEU A 355 -14.90 41.25 -28.44
CA LEU A 355 -14.98 41.14 -29.90
C LEU A 355 -13.98 42.01 -30.67
N GLU A 356 -13.66 43.18 -30.13
CA GLU A 356 -12.66 44.09 -30.72
C GLU A 356 -11.22 43.76 -30.29
N LYS A 357 -11.05 43.34 -29.04
CA LYS A 357 -9.72 43.16 -28.41
C LYS A 357 -9.11 41.79 -28.63
N ALA A 358 -9.94 40.79 -28.93
CA ALA A 358 -9.56 39.40 -29.09
C ALA A 358 -10.26 38.80 -30.32
N PRO A 359 -9.72 39.00 -31.54
CA PRO A 359 -10.41 38.64 -32.78
C PRO A 359 -10.88 37.18 -32.88
N TYR A 360 -10.22 36.25 -32.19
CA TYR A 360 -10.64 34.84 -32.15
C TYR A 360 -12.05 34.66 -31.52
N THR A 361 -12.46 35.54 -30.60
CA THR A 361 -13.77 35.50 -29.94
C THR A 361 -14.94 35.78 -30.90
N GLN A 362 -14.66 36.39 -32.05
CA GLN A 362 -15.68 36.60 -33.10
C GLN A 362 -16.22 35.27 -33.64
N ARG A 363 -15.37 34.23 -33.73
CA ARG A 363 -15.82 32.89 -34.13
C ARG A 363 -16.76 32.29 -33.10
N TYR A 364 -16.48 32.48 -31.81
CA TYR A 364 -17.36 32.00 -30.73
C TYR A 364 -18.72 32.71 -30.79
N ALA A 365 -18.72 34.03 -30.96
CA ALA A 365 -19.96 34.78 -31.11
C ALA A 365 -20.75 34.34 -32.36
N GLN A 366 -20.07 34.03 -33.46
CA GLN A 366 -20.72 33.48 -34.65
C GLN A 366 -21.38 32.13 -34.37
N SER A 367 -20.69 31.21 -33.69
CA SER A 367 -21.26 29.92 -33.30
C SER A 367 -22.50 30.07 -32.40
N ALA A 368 -22.45 30.97 -31.41
CA ALA A 368 -23.60 31.26 -30.56
C ALA A 368 -24.80 31.80 -31.37
N ARG A 369 -24.55 32.71 -32.33
CA ARG A 369 -25.59 33.23 -33.24
C ARG A 369 -26.17 32.15 -34.13
N GLN A 370 -25.35 31.21 -34.63
CA GLN A 370 -25.83 30.08 -35.42
C GLN A 370 -26.78 29.18 -34.62
N VAL A 371 -26.47 28.92 -33.34
CA VAL A 371 -27.38 28.17 -32.46
C VAL A 371 -28.72 28.90 -32.32
N LEU A 372 -28.71 30.21 -32.06
CA LEU A 372 -29.93 31.03 -31.95
C LEU A 372 -30.76 31.01 -33.26
N GLN A 373 -30.10 31.17 -34.41
CA GLN A 373 -30.74 31.08 -35.73
C GLN A 373 -31.34 29.69 -35.98
N GLY A 374 -30.65 28.63 -35.58
CA GLY A 374 -31.14 27.24 -35.68
C GLY A 374 -32.45 27.02 -34.91
N TRP A 375 -32.68 27.79 -33.86
CA TRP A 375 -33.95 27.80 -33.11
C TRP A 375 -35.00 28.80 -33.62
N GLY A 376 -34.68 29.55 -34.67
CA GLY A 376 -35.54 30.58 -35.26
C GLY A 376 -35.61 31.89 -34.46
N VAL A 377 -34.58 32.20 -33.66
CA VAL A 377 -34.51 33.46 -32.93
C VAL A 377 -34.07 34.59 -33.87
N ASP A 378 -34.85 35.66 -33.91
CA ASP A 378 -34.48 36.89 -34.63
C ASP A 378 -33.51 37.71 -33.77
N ILE A 379 -32.22 37.59 -34.09
CA ILE A 379 -31.13 38.19 -33.31
C ILE A 379 -31.14 39.72 -33.44
N GLU A 380 -31.46 40.25 -34.60
CA GLU A 380 -31.50 41.71 -34.83
C GLU A 380 -32.63 42.35 -34.01
N LYS A 381 -33.79 41.70 -33.98
CA LYS A 381 -34.89 42.11 -33.11
C LYS A 381 -34.53 42.00 -31.62
N MET A 382 -33.89 40.91 -31.21
CA MET A 382 -33.47 40.69 -29.82
C MET A 382 -32.45 41.73 -29.33
N LEU A 383 -31.49 42.12 -30.18
CA LEU A 383 -30.51 43.16 -29.88
C LEU A 383 -31.14 44.56 -29.87
N ALA A 384 -32.14 44.82 -30.73
CA ALA A 384 -32.85 46.09 -30.80
C ALA A 384 -33.84 46.32 -29.63
N GLU A 385 -34.42 45.25 -29.07
CA GLU A 385 -35.41 45.32 -27.98
C GLU A 385 -34.81 45.44 -26.57
N GLY A 386 -33.48 45.58 -26.45
CA GLY A 386 -32.83 45.91 -25.18
C GLY A 386 -32.89 44.79 -24.14
N SER A 387 -32.61 43.55 -24.56
CA SER A 387 -32.05 42.59 -23.60
C SER A 387 -30.76 43.18 -23.01
N SER A 388 -30.32 42.70 -21.84
CA SER A 388 -29.10 43.15 -21.12
C SER A 388 -27.82 43.31 -21.96
N LEU A 389 -27.82 42.84 -23.20
CA LEU A 389 -26.81 42.96 -24.25
C LEU A 389 -26.62 44.37 -24.87
N ALA A 390 -27.54 45.31 -24.69
CA ALA A 390 -27.45 46.65 -25.31
C ALA A 390 -26.86 47.76 -24.40
N LYS A 391 -26.38 47.41 -23.20
CA LYS A 391 -25.66 48.31 -22.28
C LYS A 391 -24.26 47.79 -22.04
#